data_AF-C4YQ62-F1
#
_entry.id   AF-C4YQ62-F1
#
_cell.length_a   1.000
_cell.length_b   1.000
_cell.length_c   1.000
_cell.angle_alpha   90.00
_cell.angle_beta   90.00
_cell.angle_gamma   90.00
#
_symmetry.space_group_name_H-M   'P 1'
#
loop_
_entity.id
_entity.type
_entity.pdbx_description
1 polymer ?
#
loop_
_entity_poly.entity_id
_entity_poly.type
_entity_poly.pdbx_seq_one_letter_code
_entity_poly.pdbx_strand_id
1 'polypeptide(L)'
;MITNQQFNDNIEEFILIMLANLKLKGTDFEFSVNNNYVNKWNIDKMYSFVSVSVKQLRIDFTISFDDLYGVPLLNMRLYDNDMFLTSPMAQRTLAVGICPVDLHNHHLLQQPWLQVHPCETLQTIDSHLKNTPICKYNSVIQYLCCWFGLYGLPSIFPQFSVRPNIYINNVQSC
;
A
#
# COMPACT_ATOMS: atom_id res chain seq x y z
N MET A 1 -6.34 -12.94 -8.76
CA MET A 1 -6.55 -13.22 -7.30
C MET A 1 -5.32 -13.93 -6.69
N ILE A 2 -4.99 -13.63 -5.42
CA ILE A 2 -3.95 -14.32 -4.63
C ILE A 2 -4.57 -14.85 -3.32
N THR A 3 -3.94 -15.86 -2.69
CA THR A 3 -4.36 -16.41 -1.39
C THR A 3 -3.62 -15.76 -0.22
N ASN A 4 -4.13 -15.92 1.01
CA ASN A 4 -3.46 -15.47 2.23
C ASN A 4 -2.06 -16.09 2.39
N GLN A 5 -1.89 -17.38 2.06
CA GLN A 5 -0.57 -18.02 2.09
C GLN A 5 0.39 -17.37 1.09
N GLN A 6 -0.06 -17.17 -0.15
CA GLN A 6 0.73 -16.47 -1.17
C GLN A 6 1.09 -15.05 -0.74
N PHE A 7 0.17 -14.33 -0.08
CA PHE A 7 0.46 -13.03 0.50
C PHE A 7 1.56 -13.11 1.57
N ASN A 8 1.41 -14.00 2.55
CA ASN A 8 2.37 -14.19 3.64
C ASN A 8 3.77 -14.54 3.11
N ASP A 9 3.86 -15.42 2.11
CA ASP A 9 5.13 -15.85 1.52
C ASP A 9 5.86 -14.72 0.78
N ASN A 10 5.16 -13.63 0.42
CA ASN A 10 5.67 -12.57 -0.47
C ASN A 10 5.69 -11.17 0.15
N ILE A 11 5.05 -10.96 1.31
CA ILE A 11 4.89 -9.62 1.91
C ILE A 11 6.23 -8.95 2.22
N GLU A 12 7.24 -9.70 2.67
CA GLU A 12 8.57 -9.14 2.96
C GLU A 12 9.26 -8.61 1.70
N GLU A 13 9.36 -9.42 0.64
CA GLU A 13 9.96 -9.01 -0.63
C GLU A 13 9.17 -7.85 -1.28
N PHE A 14 7.84 -7.91 -1.22
CA PHE A 14 6.99 -6.84 -1.74
C PHE A 14 7.26 -5.50 -1.03
N ILE A 15 7.39 -5.47 0.30
CA ILE A 15 7.64 -4.22 1.04
C ILE A 15 9.00 -3.62 0.68
N LEU A 16 10.03 -4.45 0.50
CA LEU A 16 11.34 -3.99 0.05
C LEU A 16 11.26 -3.35 -1.34
N ILE A 17 10.56 -3.98 -2.28
CA ILE A 17 10.35 -3.44 -3.64
C ILE A 17 9.53 -2.14 -3.56
N MET A 18 8.44 -2.12 -2.79
CA MET A 18 7.56 -0.97 -2.66
C MET A 18 8.33 0.24 -2.12
N LEU A 19 9.04 0.08 -1.01
CA LEU A 19 9.80 1.18 -0.38
C LEU A 19 10.93 1.69 -1.27
N ALA A 20 11.66 0.80 -1.95
CA ALA A 20 12.72 1.22 -2.88
C ALA A 20 12.20 2.01 -4.09
N ASN A 21 10.91 1.91 -4.41
CA ASN A 21 10.28 2.54 -5.57
C ASN A 21 9.23 3.60 -5.21
N LEU A 22 8.97 3.82 -3.91
CA LEU A 22 8.05 4.84 -3.42
C LEU A 22 8.71 6.21 -3.52
N LYS A 23 8.00 7.15 -4.15
CA LYS A 23 8.49 8.52 -4.37
C LYS A 23 7.38 9.51 -4.09
N LEU A 24 7.75 10.65 -3.52
CA LEU A 24 6.90 11.82 -3.44
C LEU A 24 7.18 12.73 -4.65
N LYS A 25 6.14 13.18 -5.34
CA LYS A 25 6.23 13.97 -6.58
C LYS A 25 5.46 15.27 -6.47
N GLY A 26 5.93 16.29 -7.19
CA GLY A 26 5.28 17.59 -7.26
C GLY A 26 5.39 18.37 -5.94
N THR A 27 6.44 18.12 -5.16
CA THR A 27 6.73 18.76 -3.88
C THR A 27 8.20 19.18 -3.82
N ASP A 28 8.48 20.27 -3.11
CA ASP A 28 9.87 20.74 -2.84
C ASP A 28 10.52 20.01 -1.65
N PHE A 29 9.83 19.02 -1.10
CA PHE A 29 10.24 18.25 0.07
C PHE A 29 10.11 16.76 -0.21
N GLU A 30 10.87 15.97 0.54
CA GLU A 30 10.87 14.52 0.48
C GLU A 30 10.10 13.93 1.67
N PHE A 31 9.99 12.60 1.69
CA PHE A 31 9.50 11.85 2.84
C PHE A 31 10.64 11.05 3.47
N SER A 32 10.54 10.76 4.76
CA SER A 32 11.42 9.82 5.45
C SER A 32 10.65 8.56 5.85
N VAL A 33 11.31 7.40 5.81
CA VAL A 33 10.80 6.17 6.41
C VAL A 33 11.33 6.10 7.84
N ASN A 34 10.44 6.23 8.83
CA ASN A 34 10.84 6.22 10.24
C ASN A 34 10.97 4.80 10.77
N ASN A 35 10.09 3.90 10.30
CA ASN A 35 10.06 2.51 10.72
C ASN A 35 9.40 1.66 9.62
N ASN A 36 9.86 0.43 9.46
CA ASN A 36 9.17 -0.59 8.67
C ASN A 36 9.51 -1.97 9.22
N TYR A 37 8.51 -2.83 9.33
CA TYR A 37 8.69 -4.22 9.71
C TYR A 37 7.55 -5.08 9.17
N VAL A 38 7.78 -6.39 9.14
CA VAL A 38 6.75 -7.40 8.91
C VAL A 38 6.56 -8.19 10.19
N ASN A 39 5.31 -8.38 10.60
CA ASN A 39 4.96 -9.05 11.84
C ASN A 39 4.11 -10.29 11.55
N LYS A 40 4.45 -11.39 12.22
CA LYS A 40 3.63 -12.60 12.30
C LYS A 40 2.64 -12.43 13.45
N TRP A 41 1.41 -12.06 13.11
CA TRP A 41 0.35 -11.80 14.08
C TRP A 41 -0.12 -13.08 14.78
N ASN A 42 -0.30 -14.14 14.00
CA ASN A 42 -0.55 -15.49 14.51
C ASN A 42 0.05 -16.52 13.51
N ILE A 43 -0.30 -17.81 13.66
CA ILE A 43 0.27 -18.88 12.85
C ILE A 43 0.03 -18.72 11.34
N ASP A 44 -1.10 -18.12 10.96
CA ASP A 44 -1.55 -18.01 9.57
C ASP A 44 -1.65 -16.55 9.07
N LYS A 45 -1.38 -15.55 9.92
CA LYS A 45 -1.58 -14.13 9.58
C LYS A 45 -0.32 -13.31 9.74
N MET A 46 0.01 -12.58 8.68
CA MET A 46 1.06 -11.57 8.68
C MET A 46 0.49 -10.20 8.31
N TYR A 47 1.15 -9.16 8.79
CA TYR A 47 0.96 -7.80 8.29
C TYR A 47 2.30 -7.09 8.21
N SER A 48 2.43 -6.16 7.28
CA SER A 48 3.50 -5.18 7.29
C SER A 48 3.04 -3.91 7.99
N PHE A 49 3.93 -3.28 8.73
CA PHE A 49 3.78 -1.93 9.24
C PHE A 49 4.86 -1.03 8.62
N VAL A 50 4.47 0.18 8.22
CA VAL A 50 5.37 1.20 7.72
C VAL A 50 4.95 2.55 8.29
N SER A 51 5.92 3.31 8.81
CA SER A 51 5.74 4.69 9.25
C SER A 51 6.57 5.61 8.37
N VAL A 52 5.92 6.58 7.73
CA VAL A 52 6.58 7.62 6.93
C VAL A 52 6.25 9.00 7.48
N SER A 53 7.21 9.91 7.41
CA SER A 53 7.00 11.33 7.73
C SER A 53 7.18 12.21 6.51
N VAL A 54 6.31 13.20 6.40
CA VAL A 54 6.35 14.26 5.39
C VAL A 54 6.17 15.58 6.12
N LYS A 55 7.26 16.33 6.31
CA LYS A 55 7.27 17.49 7.23
C LYS A 55 6.69 17.10 8.60
N GLN A 56 5.63 17.75 9.06
CA GLN A 56 4.95 17.47 10.32
C GLN A 56 3.89 16.35 10.25
N LEU A 57 3.57 15.86 9.05
CA LEU A 57 2.60 14.78 8.85
C LEU A 57 3.29 13.42 9.01
N ARG A 58 2.88 12.63 10.00
CA ARG A 58 3.22 11.20 10.10
C ARG A 58 2.08 10.36 9.53
N ILE A 59 2.43 9.42 8.69
CA ILE A 59 1.54 8.43 8.10
C ILE A 59 2.02 7.05 8.54
N ASP A 60 1.26 6.43 9.42
CA ASP A 60 1.48 5.04 9.81
C ASP A 60 0.49 4.20 9.03
N PHE A 61 0.95 3.21 8.27
CA PHE A 61 0.06 2.31 7.56
C PHE A 61 0.47 0.86 7.73
N THR A 62 -0.53 -0.01 7.61
CA THR A 62 -0.35 -1.44 7.58
C THR A 62 -0.87 -2.02 6.27
N ILE A 63 -0.23 -3.11 5.84
CA ILE A 63 -0.67 -3.93 4.73
C ILE A 63 -0.90 -5.34 5.27
N SER A 64 -2.14 -5.81 5.18
CA SER A 64 -2.58 -7.11 5.70
C SER A 64 -3.50 -7.79 4.67
N PHE A 65 -3.88 -9.05 4.89
CA PHE A 65 -4.74 -9.78 3.96
C PHE A 65 -6.11 -10.09 4.58
N ASP A 66 -7.16 -9.66 3.89
CA ASP A 66 -8.55 -9.91 4.27
C ASP A 66 -9.07 -11.18 3.63
N ASP A 67 -9.45 -12.16 4.44
CA ASP A 67 -9.93 -13.47 3.97
C ASP A 67 -11.34 -13.42 3.40
N LEU A 68 -12.16 -12.44 3.81
CA LEU A 68 -13.54 -12.32 3.37
C LEU A 68 -13.59 -11.88 1.90
N TYR A 69 -12.79 -10.87 1.55
CA TYR A 69 -12.70 -10.35 0.18
C TYR A 69 -11.60 -11.04 -0.65
N GLY A 70 -10.66 -11.75 -0.02
CA GLY A 70 -9.55 -12.41 -0.70
C GLY A 70 -8.55 -11.43 -1.31
N VAL A 71 -8.32 -10.29 -0.66
CA VAL A 71 -7.45 -9.21 -1.16
C VAL A 71 -6.61 -8.57 -0.04
N PRO A 72 -5.49 -7.90 -0.38
CA PRO A 72 -4.77 -7.08 0.59
C PRO A 72 -5.57 -5.84 0.99
N LEU A 73 -5.36 -5.38 2.22
CA LEU A 73 -5.94 -4.17 2.80
C LEU A 73 -4.85 -3.19 3.21
N LEU A 74 -5.10 -1.91 2.90
CA LEU A 74 -4.35 -0.78 3.44
C LEU A 74 -5.17 -0.16 4.57
N ASN A 75 -4.62 -0.18 5.79
CA ASN A 75 -5.13 0.55 6.93
C ASN A 75 -4.14 1.62 7.32
N MET A 76 -4.60 2.85 7.57
CA MET A 76 -3.76 4.00 7.85
C MET A 76 -4.16 4.74 9.13
N ARG A 77 -3.18 5.35 9.80
CA ARG A 77 -3.35 6.39 10.80
C ARG A 77 -2.55 7.60 10.37
N LEU A 78 -3.15 8.76 10.58
CA LEU A 78 -2.56 10.04 10.24
C LEU A 78 -2.35 10.84 11.51
N TYR A 79 -1.21 11.51 11.59
CA TYR A 79 -0.90 12.42 12.69
C TYR A 79 -0.30 13.70 12.13
N ASP A 80 -0.84 14.86 12.51
CA ASP A 80 -0.26 16.16 12.19
C ASP A 80 0.24 16.79 13.49
N ASN A 81 1.56 17.00 13.60
CA ASN A 81 2.22 17.35 14.87
C ASN A 81 1.82 16.42 16.03
N ASP A 82 1.90 15.11 15.78
CA ASP A 82 1.53 14.02 16.71
C ASP A 82 0.05 13.96 17.13
N MET A 83 -0.81 14.85 16.60
CA MET A 83 -2.25 14.79 16.82
C MET A 83 -2.90 13.84 15.82
N PHE A 84 -3.55 12.79 16.32
CA PHE A 84 -4.27 11.83 15.48
C PHE A 84 -5.40 12.50 14.70
N LEU A 85 -5.48 12.19 13.40
CA LEU A 85 -6.51 12.69 12.49
C LEU A 85 -7.45 11.54 12.10
N THR A 86 -8.74 11.78 12.27
CA THR A 86 -9.81 10.84 11.89
C THR A 86 -10.21 10.95 10.42
N SER A 87 -9.61 11.88 9.67
CA SER A 87 -9.86 12.06 8.25
C SER A 87 -8.61 12.58 7.53
N PRO A 88 -8.27 12.07 6.34
CA PRO A 88 -7.20 12.62 5.51
C PRO A 88 -7.41 14.08 5.11
N MET A 89 -8.66 14.56 5.07
CA MET A 89 -8.97 15.95 4.73
C MET A 89 -8.57 16.95 5.81
N ALA A 90 -8.26 16.48 7.03
CA ALA A 90 -7.90 17.33 8.14
C ALA A 90 -6.43 17.81 8.11
N GLN A 91 -5.54 17.13 7.41
CA GLN A 91 -4.14 17.56 7.24
C GLN A 91 -3.98 18.57 6.11
N ARG A 92 -2.91 19.36 6.16
CA ARG A 92 -2.63 20.46 5.20
C ARG A 92 -1.34 20.28 4.40
N THR A 93 -0.67 19.15 4.55
CA THR A 93 0.67 18.90 4.00
C THR A 93 0.61 18.31 2.59
N LEU A 94 -0.32 17.39 2.37
CA LEU A 94 -0.50 16.64 1.13
C LEU A 94 -1.89 16.91 0.54
N ALA A 95 -1.99 16.90 -0.78
CA ALA A 95 -3.26 16.81 -1.48
C ALA A 95 -3.89 15.44 -1.23
N VAL A 96 -5.20 15.42 -1.02
CA VAL A 96 -5.96 14.19 -0.82
C VAL A 96 -6.74 13.86 -2.08
N GLY A 97 -6.67 12.60 -2.50
CA GLY A 97 -7.39 12.08 -3.65
C GLY A 97 -8.89 11.90 -3.36
N ILE A 98 -9.59 11.37 -4.36
CA ILE A 98 -11.04 11.07 -4.29
C ILE A 98 -11.34 9.68 -3.72
N CYS A 99 -10.32 8.91 -3.36
CA CYS A 99 -10.51 7.57 -2.82
C CYS A 99 -11.26 7.66 -1.47
N PRO A 100 -12.43 7.02 -1.33
CA PRO A 100 -13.17 7.01 -0.08
C PRO A 100 -12.38 6.24 0.98
N VAL A 101 -12.23 6.86 2.16
CA VAL A 101 -11.53 6.29 3.30
C VAL A 101 -12.41 6.47 4.52
N ASP A 102 -12.75 5.34 5.15
CA ASP A 102 -13.65 5.30 6.29
C ASP A 102 -12.92 4.82 7.55
N LEU A 103 -13.40 5.26 8.72
CA LEU A 103 -12.83 4.82 10.00
C LEU A 103 -13.44 3.47 10.39
N HIS A 104 -12.61 2.43 10.42
CA HIS A 104 -13.00 1.09 10.84
C HIS A 104 -12.05 0.55 11.90
N ASN A 105 -12.50 -0.46 12.65
CA ASN A 105 -11.57 -1.22 13.46
C ASN A 105 -10.74 -2.13 12.55
N HIS A 106 -9.41 -2.03 12.65
CA HIS A 106 -8.49 -2.88 11.93
C HIS A 106 -8.77 -4.35 12.25
N HIS A 107 -8.96 -5.18 11.23
CA HIS A 107 -9.42 -6.57 11.39
C HIS A 107 -8.49 -7.44 12.27
N LEU A 108 -7.16 -7.25 12.21
CA LEU A 108 -6.21 -7.89 13.13
C LEU A 108 -6.07 -7.16 14.48
N LEU A 109 -5.83 -5.84 14.47
CA LEU A 109 -5.40 -5.10 15.66
C LEU A 109 -6.55 -4.61 16.55
N GLN A 110 -7.80 -4.68 16.10
CA GLN A 110 -9.01 -4.32 16.87
C GLN A 110 -8.99 -2.88 17.42
N GLN A 111 -8.34 -1.97 16.71
CA GLN A 111 -8.32 -0.53 17.02
C GLN A 111 -8.78 0.28 15.81
N PRO A 112 -9.14 1.57 15.95
CA PRO A 112 -9.56 2.41 14.83
C PRO A 112 -8.41 2.72 13.87
N TRP A 113 -8.65 2.54 12.57
CA TRP A 113 -7.79 2.88 11.44
C TRP A 113 -8.64 3.40 10.27
N LEU A 114 -8.06 4.33 9.51
CA LEU A 114 -8.61 4.80 8.25
C LEU A 114 -8.37 3.73 7.19
N GLN A 115 -9.43 3.20 6.58
CA GLN A 115 -9.35 2.06 5.67
C GLN A 115 -9.89 2.43 4.29
N VAL A 116 -9.16 2.00 3.25
CA VAL A 116 -9.68 1.99 1.87
C VAL A 116 -10.55 0.74 1.70
N HIS A 117 -11.83 0.91 1.34
CA HIS A 117 -12.76 -0.22 1.24
C HIS A 117 -12.41 -1.17 0.06
N PRO A 118 -12.34 -2.50 0.25
CA PRO A 118 -11.81 -3.45 -0.74
C PRO A 118 -12.80 -3.93 -1.82
N CYS A 119 -14.05 -3.46 -1.83
CA CYS A 119 -15.14 -4.10 -2.60
C CYS A 119 -14.87 -4.25 -4.10
N GLU A 120 -14.18 -3.29 -4.72
CA GLU A 120 -13.90 -3.29 -6.16
C GLU A 120 -12.49 -3.78 -6.51
N THR A 121 -11.69 -4.14 -5.50
CA THR A 121 -10.27 -4.44 -5.66
C THR A 121 -10.04 -5.60 -6.61
N LEU A 122 -10.78 -6.69 -6.45
CA LEU A 122 -10.56 -7.90 -7.23
C LEU A 122 -10.74 -7.66 -8.74
N GLN A 123 -11.91 -7.14 -9.12
CA GLN A 123 -12.28 -6.90 -10.51
C GLN A 123 -11.32 -5.88 -11.17
N THR A 124 -10.95 -4.84 -10.43
CA THR A 124 -10.07 -3.79 -10.93
C THR A 124 -8.67 -4.32 -11.20
N ILE A 125 -8.09 -5.10 -10.28
CA ILE A 125 -6.72 -5.63 -10.45
C ILE A 125 -6.67 -6.67 -11.57
N ASP A 126 -7.63 -7.61 -11.61
CA ASP A 126 -7.66 -8.61 -12.68
C ASP A 126 -7.77 -7.92 -14.05
N SER A 127 -8.52 -6.82 -14.17
CA SER A 127 -8.59 -6.05 -15.42
C SER A 127 -7.25 -5.42 -15.80
N HIS A 128 -6.49 -4.88 -14.84
CA HIS A 128 -5.19 -4.24 -15.10
C HIS A 128 -4.09 -5.24 -15.44
N LEU A 129 -4.18 -6.48 -14.94
CA LEU A 129 -3.15 -7.51 -15.15
C LEU A 129 -3.36 -8.38 -16.41
N LYS A 130 -4.52 -8.27 -17.09
CA LYS A 130 -4.86 -9.12 -18.25
C LYS A 130 -3.79 -9.19 -19.35
N ASN A 131 -3.07 -8.11 -19.60
CA ASN A 131 -2.09 -7.99 -20.69
C ASN A 131 -0.73 -7.44 -20.23
N THR A 132 -0.37 -7.64 -18.96
CA THR A 132 0.90 -7.11 -18.46
C THR A 132 2.11 -7.92 -18.92
N PRO A 133 3.28 -7.28 -19.15
CA PRO A 133 4.52 -7.99 -19.49
C PRO A 133 4.95 -8.99 -18.43
N ILE A 134 5.90 -9.86 -18.79
CA ILE A 134 6.50 -10.83 -17.88
C ILE A 134 7.19 -10.08 -16.73
N CYS A 135 6.77 -10.41 -15.51
CA CYS A 135 7.39 -9.93 -14.28
C CYS A 135 8.72 -10.66 -14.06
N LYS A 136 9.76 -9.92 -13.67
CA LYS A 136 11.05 -10.48 -13.24
C LYS A 136 10.95 -11.20 -11.89
N TYR A 137 9.91 -10.90 -11.13
CA TYR A 137 9.49 -11.60 -9.91
C TYR A 137 8.31 -12.54 -10.22
N ASN A 138 7.75 -13.17 -9.20
CA ASN A 138 6.54 -13.96 -9.36
C ASN A 138 5.27 -13.09 -9.59
N SER A 139 4.17 -13.74 -9.97
CA SER A 139 2.89 -13.10 -10.25
C SER A 139 2.22 -12.49 -9.01
N VAL A 140 2.56 -12.95 -7.79
CA VAL A 140 2.04 -12.40 -6.53
C VAL A 140 2.66 -11.03 -6.28
N ILE A 141 3.97 -10.87 -6.47
CA ILE A 141 4.66 -9.56 -6.37
C ILE A 141 4.11 -8.58 -7.41
N GLN A 142 3.87 -9.05 -8.64
CA GLN A 142 3.24 -8.24 -9.68
C GLN A 142 1.84 -7.76 -9.26
N TYR A 143 1.03 -8.66 -8.72
CA TYR A 143 -0.29 -8.35 -8.18
C TYR A 143 -0.21 -7.32 -7.06
N LEU A 144 0.67 -7.51 -6.08
CA LEU A 144 0.82 -6.60 -4.93
C LEU A 144 1.32 -5.21 -5.35
N CYS A 145 2.23 -5.13 -6.31
CA CYS A 145 2.69 -3.86 -6.88
C CYS A 145 1.57 -3.11 -7.60
N CYS A 146 0.77 -3.83 -8.40
CA CYS A 146 -0.40 -3.25 -9.07
C CYS A 146 -1.44 -2.77 -8.05
N TRP A 147 -1.73 -3.61 -7.05
CA TRP A 147 -2.65 -3.31 -5.96
C TRP A 147 -2.25 -2.06 -5.20
N PHE A 148 -0.99 -1.95 -4.78
CA PHE A 148 -0.53 -0.79 -4.03
C PHE A 148 -0.56 0.50 -4.86
N GLY A 149 -0.33 0.41 -6.18
CA GLY A 149 -0.47 1.55 -7.08
C GLY A 149 -1.90 2.10 -7.16
N LEU A 150 -2.92 1.24 -7.01
CA LEU A 150 -4.33 1.61 -7.17
C LEU A 150 -5.08 1.82 -5.84
N TYR A 151 -4.69 1.11 -4.78
CA TYR A 151 -5.37 1.08 -3.47
C TYR A 151 -4.42 1.38 -2.30
N GLY A 152 -3.12 1.57 -2.54
CA GLY A 152 -2.14 1.95 -1.52
C GLY A 152 -2.10 3.45 -1.28
N LEU A 153 -0.99 3.96 -0.73
CA LEU A 153 -0.80 5.40 -0.46
C LEU A 153 -1.11 6.33 -1.65
N PRO A 154 -0.73 6.01 -2.91
CA PRO A 154 -1.03 6.86 -4.06
C PRO A 154 -2.53 7.12 -4.29
N SER A 155 -3.40 6.21 -3.84
CA SER A 155 -4.86 6.36 -3.99
C SER A 155 -5.44 7.43 -3.07
N ILE A 156 -4.85 7.57 -1.87
CA ILE A 156 -5.25 8.54 -0.84
C ILE A 156 -4.52 9.86 -1.04
N PHE A 157 -3.23 9.80 -1.40
CA PHE A 157 -2.34 10.95 -1.56
C PHE A 157 -1.68 10.89 -2.95
N PRO A 158 -2.23 11.55 -3.97
CA PRO A 158 -1.76 11.45 -5.36
C PRO A 158 -0.32 11.91 -5.60
N GLN A 159 0.28 12.60 -4.64
CA GLN A 159 1.70 12.98 -4.67
C GLN A 159 2.62 11.78 -4.44
N PHE A 160 2.18 10.74 -3.73
CA PHE A 160 2.90 9.48 -3.68
C PHE A 160 2.76 8.75 -5.01
N SER A 161 3.85 8.16 -5.47
CA SER A 161 3.85 7.29 -6.63
C SER A 161 4.79 6.11 -6.42
N VAL A 162 4.39 4.95 -6.95
CA VAL A 162 5.26 3.76 -7.00
C VAL A 162 5.44 3.41 -8.47
N ARG A 163 6.69 3.32 -8.91
CA ARG A 163 7.05 2.85 -10.26
C ARG A 163 8.04 1.70 -10.13
N PRO A 164 7.55 0.51 -9.77
CA PRO A 164 8.43 -0.58 -9.46
C PRO A 164 9.03 -1.11 -10.76
N ASN A 165 10.36 -1.15 -10.85
CA ASN A 165 11.05 -1.74 -11.99
C ASN A 165 10.97 -3.28 -11.89
N ILE A 166 9.80 -3.85 -12.18
CA ILE A 166 9.49 -5.28 -11.99
C ILE A 166 9.35 -6.05 -13.31
N TYR A 167 9.39 -5.39 -14.46
CA TYR A 167 9.20 -6.03 -15.75
C TYR A 167 10.54 -6.32 -16.41
N ILE A 168 10.61 -7.44 -17.13
CA ILE A 168 11.77 -7.74 -17.97
C ILE A 168 11.70 -6.82 -19.20
N ASN A 169 12.71 -5.97 -19.39
CA ASN A 169 12.84 -5.20 -20.62
C ASN A 169 13.22 -6.15 -21.76
N ASN A 170 12.23 -6.56 -22.56
CA ASN A 170 12.52 -7.11 -23.88
C ASN A 170 12.95 -5.95 -24.79
N VAL A 171 14.18 -5.48 -24.63
CA VAL A 171 14.81 -4.66 -25.67
C VAL A 171 15.12 -5.60 -26.81
N GLN A 172 14.16 -5.80 -27.73
CA GLN A 172 14.54 -6.08 -29.10
C GLN A 172 15.23 -4.81 -29.59
N SER A 173 16.55 -4.85 -29.66
CA SER A 173 17.34 -3.93 -30.45
C SER A 173 16.81 -3.95 -31.87
N CYS A 174 16.05 -2.91 -32.24
CA CYS A 174 15.82 -2.54 -33.63
C CYS A 174 17.12 -2.00 -34.24
#